data_AF-A0A0S9PDB2-F1
#
_entry.id   AF-A0A0S9PDB2-F1
#
_cell.length_a   1.000
_cell.length_b   1.000
_cell.length_c   1.000
_cell.angle_alpha   90.00
_cell.angle_beta   90.00
_cell.angle_gamma   90.00
#
_symmetry.space_group_name_H-M   'P 1'
#
loop_
_entity.id
_entity.type
_entity.pdbx_description
1 polymer ?
#
loop_
_entity_poly.entity_id
_entity_poly.type
_entity_poly.pdbx_seq_one_letter_code
_entity_poly.pdbx_strand_id
1 'polypeptide(L)'
;MTTHSAPVTTSAPAKTSAPAKDMTKPLGGGLFVLFWAIAIVLWVLVGQFEEPGLRGFVADAGIVFASLGTAAPFLATRRSLVIAVGWGAVALGLFALADLGQVTVVVYLLRMFVPLVALLAPVNKFVNGYRVFV
;
A
#
# COMPACT_ATOMS: atom_id res chain seq x y z
N MET A 1 41.03 -50.46 -16.82
CA MET A 1 40.31 -49.85 -15.69
C MET A 1 40.23 -48.36 -15.94
N THR A 2 39.11 -47.91 -16.51
CA THR A 2 38.83 -46.51 -16.86
C THR A 2 38.05 -45.87 -15.72
N THR A 3 38.68 -44.95 -14.98
CA THR A 3 38.00 -44.15 -13.95
C THR A 3 37.32 -42.96 -14.61
N HIS A 4 35.99 -43.02 -14.72
CA HIS A 4 35.15 -41.87 -15.07
C HIS A 4 35.02 -40.94 -13.86
N SER A 5 35.66 -39.78 -13.93
CA SER A 5 35.45 -38.68 -12.98
C SER A 5 34.26 -37.84 -13.44
N ALA A 6 33.18 -37.81 -12.66
CA ALA A 6 32.00 -37.00 -12.93
C ALA A 6 32.30 -35.48 -12.76
N PRO A 7 31.66 -34.59 -13.53
CA PRO A 7 31.81 -33.15 -13.35
C PRO A 7 31.01 -32.67 -12.13
N VAL A 8 31.69 -31.98 -11.21
CA VAL A 8 31.08 -31.28 -10.08
C VAL A 8 30.32 -30.07 -10.62
N THR A 9 28.99 -30.19 -10.73
CA THR A 9 28.09 -29.04 -10.92
C THR A 9 28.17 -28.15 -9.68
N THR A 10 28.94 -27.07 -9.79
CA THR A 10 28.92 -25.95 -8.85
C THR A 10 27.55 -25.28 -8.93
N SER A 11 26.66 -25.63 -8.00
CA SER A 11 25.41 -24.91 -7.78
C SER A 11 25.74 -23.45 -7.51
N ALA A 12 25.20 -22.54 -8.33
CA ALA A 12 25.37 -21.10 -8.20
C ALA A 12 25.09 -20.63 -6.76
N PRO A 13 25.87 -19.68 -6.22
CA PRO A 13 25.62 -19.15 -4.89
C PRO A 13 24.23 -18.52 -4.87
N ALA A 14 23.38 -19.01 -3.97
CA ALA A 14 22.10 -18.40 -3.66
C ALA A 14 22.34 -16.91 -3.42
N LYS A 15 21.63 -16.04 -4.15
CA LYS A 15 21.62 -14.60 -3.88
C LYS A 15 21.15 -14.43 -2.43
N THR A 16 22.07 -14.26 -1.51
CA THR A 16 21.79 -13.79 -0.15
C THR A 16 21.18 -12.41 -0.30
N SER A 17 19.84 -12.36 -0.35
CA SER A 17 19.10 -11.12 -0.26
C SER A 17 19.48 -10.49 1.07
N ALA A 18 20.35 -9.48 1.01
CA ALA A 18 20.71 -8.68 2.17
C ALA A 18 19.42 -8.31 2.94
N PRO A 19 19.40 -8.39 4.27
CA PRO A 19 18.21 -8.08 5.06
C PRO A 19 17.76 -6.68 4.67
N ALA A 20 16.56 -6.59 4.10
CA ALA A 20 16.02 -5.32 3.69
C ALA A 20 15.98 -4.44 4.94
N LYS A 21 16.63 -3.27 4.88
CA LYS A 21 16.75 -2.36 6.03
C LYS A 21 15.35 -2.05 6.56
N ASP A 22 15.00 -2.69 7.66
CA ASP A 22 13.69 -2.57 8.27
C ASP A 22 13.41 -1.10 8.58
N MET A 23 12.21 -0.66 8.20
CA MET A 23 11.74 0.66 8.60
C MET A 23 11.64 0.68 10.13
N THR A 24 12.19 1.72 10.77
CA THR A 24 12.10 1.84 12.23
C THR A 24 10.62 1.92 12.61
N LYS A 25 10.15 0.97 13.45
CA LYS A 25 8.77 0.87 13.96
C LYS A 25 8.09 2.23 14.29
N PRO A 26 8.75 3.21 14.94
CA PRO A 26 8.14 4.51 15.21
C PRO A 26 7.74 5.30 13.95
N LEU A 27 8.45 5.14 12.84
CA LEU A 27 8.15 5.85 11.58
C LEU A 27 6.82 5.37 10.97
N GLY A 28 6.53 4.07 11.07
CA GLY A 28 5.27 3.50 10.59
C GLY A 28 4.06 3.99 11.39
N GLY A 29 4.19 4.09 12.71
CA GLY A 29 3.15 4.66 13.57
C GLY A 29 2.93 6.16 13.33
N GLY A 30 4.01 6.93 13.13
CA GLY A 30 3.89 8.35 12.79
C GLY A 30 3.17 8.59 11.46
N LEU A 31 3.48 7.78 10.44
CA LEU A 31 2.80 7.84 9.14
C LEU A 31 1.33 7.42 9.24
N PHE A 32 1.00 6.43 10.07
CA PHE A 32 -0.39 6.07 10.35
C PHE A 32 -1.18 7.27 10.86
N VAL A 33 -0.67 7.93 11.92
CA VAL A 33 -1.35 9.09 12.52
C VAL A 33 -1.45 10.24 11.52
N LEU A 34 -0.36 10.54 10.80
CA LEU A 34 -0.33 11.63 9.82
C LEU A 34 -1.37 11.44 8.71
N PHE A 35 -1.40 10.27 8.08
CA PHE A 35 -2.35 10.00 6.99
C PHE A 35 -3.80 9.95 7.48
N TRP A 36 -4.05 9.43 8.68
CA TRP A 36 -5.38 9.47 9.28
C TRP A 36 -5.83 10.89 9.63
N ALA A 37 -4.94 11.73 10.14
CA ALA A 37 -5.25 13.14 10.40
C ALA A 37 -5.67 13.85 9.11
N ILE A 38 -4.95 13.63 8.01
CA ILE A 38 -5.32 14.17 6.69
C ILE A 38 -6.69 13.65 6.25
N ALA A 39 -6.96 12.34 6.38
CA ALA A 39 -8.23 11.75 6.01
C ALA A 39 -9.42 12.34 6.79
N ILE A 40 -9.27 12.50 8.10
CA ILE A 40 -10.29 13.10 8.96
C ILE A 40 -10.56 14.55 8.55
N VAL A 41 -9.51 15.34 8.31
CA VAL A 41 -9.65 16.73 7.84
C VAL A 41 -10.41 16.77 6.52
N LEU A 42 -10.07 15.91 5.55
CA LEU A 42 -10.78 15.85 4.27
C LEU A 42 -12.26 15.52 4.46
N TRP A 43 -12.60 14.53 5.28
CA TRP A 43 -13.99 14.18 5.55
C TRP A 43 -14.80 15.29 6.22
N VAL A 44 -14.18 16.07 7.12
CA VAL A 44 -14.80 17.27 7.70
C VAL A 44 -15.06 18.32 6.63
N LEU A 45 -14.14 18.48 5.67
CA LEU A 45 -14.26 19.46 4.59
C LEU A 45 -15.27 19.06 3.50
N VAL A 46 -15.68 17.78 3.40
CA VAL A 46 -16.66 17.31 2.39
C VAL A 46 -17.92 18.18 2.40
N GLY A 47 -18.43 18.54 3.57
CA GLY A 47 -19.65 19.35 3.71
C GLY A 47 -19.51 20.79 3.22
N GLN A 48 -18.30 21.27 2.93
CA GLN A 48 -18.03 22.64 2.48
C GLN A 48 -18.10 22.78 0.94
N PHE A 49 -18.22 21.68 0.20
CA PHE A 49 -18.27 21.70 -1.26
C PHE A 49 -19.71 21.52 -1.76
N GLU A 50 -20.18 22.49 -2.55
CA GLU A 50 -21.50 22.44 -3.19
C GLU A 50 -21.49 21.60 -4.48
N GLU A 51 -20.36 21.59 -5.19
CA GLU A 51 -20.20 20.88 -6.45
C GLU A 51 -20.09 19.35 -6.20
N PRO A 52 -20.99 18.53 -6.77
CA PRO A 52 -21.06 17.10 -6.45
C PRO A 52 -19.80 16.31 -6.76
N GLY A 53 -19.08 16.64 -7.84
CA GLY A 53 -17.85 15.95 -8.26
C GLY A 53 -16.70 16.20 -7.27
N LEU A 54 -16.40 17.47 -6.97
CA LEU A 54 -15.43 17.85 -5.96
C LEU A 54 -15.75 17.27 -4.59
N ARG A 55 -17.03 17.29 -4.18
CA ARG A 55 -17.46 16.71 -2.91
C ARG A 55 -17.18 15.20 -2.84
N GLY A 56 -17.47 14.46 -3.92
CA GLY A 56 -17.16 13.03 -4.05
C GLY A 56 -15.66 12.78 -3.96
N PHE A 57 -14.88 13.50 -4.78
CA PHE A 57 -13.43 13.38 -4.81
C PHE A 57 -12.78 13.63 -3.45
N VAL A 58 -13.21 14.66 -2.71
CA VAL A 58 -12.66 14.96 -1.37
C VAL A 58 -12.95 13.83 -0.38
N ALA A 59 -14.15 13.24 -0.44
CA ALA A 59 -14.49 12.09 0.40
C ALA A 59 -13.61 10.88 0.08
N ASP A 60 -13.38 10.63 -1.22
CA ASP A 60 -12.60 9.50 -1.71
C ASP A 60 -11.10 9.67 -1.50
N ALA A 61 -10.58 10.89 -1.60
CA ALA A 61 -9.23 11.22 -1.18
C ALA A 61 -9.00 10.85 0.29
N GLY A 62 -9.99 11.13 1.15
CA GLY A 62 -9.97 10.68 2.55
C GLY A 62 -9.82 9.16 2.69
N ILE A 63 -10.53 8.38 1.86
CA ILE A 63 -10.43 6.91 1.85
C ILE A 63 -9.01 6.47 1.45
N VAL A 64 -8.40 7.09 0.43
CA VAL A 64 -7.04 6.76 0.01
C VAL A 64 -6.04 7.02 1.13
N PHE A 65 -6.12 8.18 1.79
CA PHE A 65 -5.21 8.49 2.90
C PHE A 65 -5.43 7.58 4.11
N ALA A 66 -6.66 7.30 4.51
CA ALA A 66 -6.95 6.35 5.58
C ALA A 66 -6.41 4.94 5.27
N SER A 67 -6.52 4.52 4.00
CA SER A 67 -5.99 3.26 3.50
C SER A 67 -4.45 3.21 3.55
N LEU A 68 -3.76 4.25 3.09
CA LEU A 68 -2.31 4.39 3.19
C LEU A 68 -1.83 4.41 4.65
N GLY A 69 -2.52 5.18 5.50
CA GLY A 69 -2.26 5.25 6.93
C GLY A 69 -2.32 3.88 7.57
N THR A 70 -3.40 3.13 7.29
CA THR A 70 -3.62 1.78 7.82
C THR A 70 -2.55 0.79 7.34
N ALA A 71 -2.09 0.89 6.10
CA ALA A 71 -1.04 0.03 5.57
C ALA A 71 0.36 0.37 6.14
N ALA A 72 0.65 1.64 6.42
CA ALA A 72 1.99 2.13 6.72
C ALA A 72 2.76 1.40 7.86
N PRO A 73 2.15 1.03 9.00
CA PRO A 73 2.82 0.26 10.06
C PRO A 73 3.22 -1.17 9.67
N PHE A 74 2.60 -1.69 8.60
CA PHE A 74 2.78 -3.07 8.16
C PHE A 74 3.78 -3.19 7.01
N LEU A 75 4.18 -2.07 6.39
CA LEU A 75 5.18 -2.05 5.34
C LEU A 75 6.59 -2.21 5.95
N ALA A 76 7.29 -3.27 5.52
CA ALA A 76 8.59 -3.64 6.08
C ALA A 76 9.72 -2.67 5.67
N THR A 77 9.62 -2.04 4.48
CA THR A 77 10.74 -1.31 3.88
C THR A 77 10.34 0.10 3.40
N ARG A 78 11.32 1.00 3.30
CA ARG A 78 11.12 2.31 2.66
C ARG A 78 10.66 2.18 1.21
N ARG A 79 11.16 1.17 0.48
CA ARG A 79 10.75 0.91 -0.91
C ARG A 79 9.27 0.57 -1.01
N SER A 80 8.78 -0.31 -0.14
CA SER A 80 7.34 -0.65 -0.09
C SER A 80 6.48 0.57 0.28
N LEU A 81 6.97 1.46 1.14
CA LEU A 81 6.29 2.71 1.46
C LEU A 81 6.19 3.64 0.23
N VAL A 82 7.30 3.85 -0.49
CA VAL A 82 7.31 4.68 -1.71
C VAL A 82 6.37 4.12 -2.76
N ILE A 83 6.36 2.79 -2.95
CA ILE A 83 5.45 2.12 -3.87
C ILE A 83 3.99 2.32 -3.44
N ALA A 84 3.68 2.15 -2.14
CA ALA A 84 2.34 2.36 -1.61
C ALA A 84 1.86 3.80 -1.84
N VAL A 85 2.70 4.80 -1.53
CA VAL A 85 2.40 6.21 -1.78
C VAL A 85 2.21 6.49 -3.27
N GLY A 86 3.05 5.90 -4.14
CA GLY A 86 2.90 6.00 -5.59
C GLY A 86 1.56 5.45 -6.08
N TRP A 87 1.15 4.27 -5.60
CA TRP A 87 -0.17 3.71 -5.90
C TRP A 87 -1.31 4.55 -5.33
N GLY A 88 -1.14 5.15 -4.15
CA GLY A 88 -2.08 6.10 -3.58
C GLY A 88 -2.26 7.33 -4.47
N ALA A 89 -1.17 7.89 -5.01
CA ALA A 89 -1.24 9.00 -5.96
C ALA A 89 -1.99 8.62 -7.25
N VAL A 90 -1.76 7.39 -7.77
CA VAL A 90 -2.52 6.87 -8.92
C VAL A 90 -4.01 6.73 -8.57
N ALA A 91 -4.34 6.19 -7.39
CA ALA A 91 -5.72 6.08 -6.93
C ALA A 91 -6.41 7.44 -6.83
N LEU A 92 -5.73 8.46 -6.30
CA LEU A 92 -6.24 9.83 -6.27
C LEU A 92 -6.52 10.36 -7.69
N GLY A 93 -5.62 10.13 -8.65
CA GLY A 93 -5.84 10.51 -10.04
C GLY A 93 -7.05 9.80 -10.66
N LEU A 94 -7.22 8.51 -10.39
CA LEU A 94 -8.37 7.74 -10.87
C LEU A 94 -9.69 8.22 -10.25
N PHE A 95 -9.70 8.51 -8.94
CA PHE A 95 -10.87 9.11 -8.28
C PHE A 95 -11.19 10.48 -8.85
N ALA A 96 -10.19 11.37 -9.01
CA ALA A 96 -10.41 12.68 -9.60
C ALA A 96 -11.05 12.59 -11.00
N LEU A 97 -10.54 11.70 -11.86
CA LEU A 97 -11.10 11.49 -13.20
C LEU A 97 -12.52 10.89 -13.14
N ALA A 98 -12.77 9.95 -12.24
CA ALA A 98 -14.06 9.26 -12.14
C ALA A 98 -15.15 10.14 -11.51
N ASP A 99 -14.84 10.90 -10.46
CA ASP A 99 -15.78 11.81 -9.79
C ASP A 99 -16.12 13.02 -10.68
N LEU A 100 -15.12 13.63 -11.32
CA LEU A 100 -15.35 14.75 -12.25
C LEU A 100 -16.02 14.30 -13.54
N GLY A 101 -15.73 13.08 -14.00
CA GLY A 101 -16.39 12.44 -15.14
C GLY A 101 -17.75 11.81 -14.80
N GLN A 102 -18.20 11.89 -13.54
CA GLN A 102 -19.44 11.30 -13.03
C GLN A 102 -19.61 9.80 -13.33
N VAL A 103 -18.50 9.06 -13.41
CA VAL A 103 -18.48 7.62 -13.69
C VAL A 103 -18.67 6.84 -12.40
N THR A 104 -19.92 6.82 -11.91
CA THR A 104 -20.30 6.25 -10.61
C THR A 104 -19.82 4.81 -10.40
N VAL A 105 -19.93 3.96 -11.42
CA VAL A 105 -19.49 2.55 -11.34
C VAL A 105 -18.00 2.44 -11.00
N VAL A 106 -17.17 3.26 -11.62
CA VAL A 106 -15.71 3.27 -11.38
C VAL A 106 -15.41 3.79 -9.98
N VAL A 107 -16.10 4.85 -9.55
CA VAL A 107 -15.95 5.39 -8.18
C VAL A 107 -16.27 4.32 -7.14
N TYR A 108 -17.41 3.63 -7.24
CA TYR A 108 -17.78 2.60 -6.28
C TYR A 108 -16.84 1.39 -6.30
N LEU A 109 -16.35 1.01 -7.48
CA LEU A 109 -15.33 -0.03 -7.61
C LEU A 109 -14.04 0.37 -6.88
N LEU A 110 -13.55 1.59 -7.08
CA LEU A 110 -12.36 2.11 -6.41
C LEU A 110 -12.56 2.24 -4.89
N ARG A 111 -13.74 2.66 -4.43
CA ARG A 111 -14.10 2.77 -2.99
C ARG A 111 -13.98 1.43 -2.26
N MET A 112 -14.29 0.33 -2.92
CA MET A 112 -14.13 -1.00 -2.33
C MET A 112 -12.70 -1.54 -2.51
N PHE A 113 -12.10 -1.28 -3.67
CA PHE A 113 -10.80 -1.83 -4.03
C PHE A 113 -9.64 -1.23 -3.23
N VAL A 114 -9.63 0.10 -3.02
CA VAL A 114 -8.52 0.79 -2.33
C VAL A 114 -8.35 0.31 -0.88
N PRO A 115 -9.41 0.25 -0.05
CA PRO A 115 -9.30 -0.31 1.30
C PRO A 115 -8.92 -1.79 1.29
N LEU A 116 -9.45 -2.57 0.34
CA LEU A 116 -9.14 -3.99 0.22
C LEU A 116 -7.64 -4.22 -0.01
N VAL A 117 -7.04 -3.47 -0.94
CA VAL A 117 -5.60 -3.55 -1.21
C VAL A 117 -4.77 -3.11 0.01
N ALA A 118 -5.21 -2.08 0.72
CA ALA A 118 -4.53 -1.64 1.93
C ALA A 118 -4.53 -2.69 3.04
N LEU A 119 -5.61 -3.47 3.18
CA LEU A 119 -5.70 -4.60 4.12
C LEU A 119 -4.77 -5.76 3.75
N LEU A 120 -4.31 -5.87 2.51
CA LEU A 120 -3.32 -6.89 2.15
C LEU A 120 -1.97 -6.66 2.84
N ALA A 121 -1.62 -5.42 3.21
CA ALA A 121 -0.38 -5.12 3.92
C ALA A 121 -0.31 -5.81 5.31
N PRO A 122 -1.29 -5.64 6.22
CA PRO A 122 -1.31 -6.41 7.46
C PRO A 122 -1.44 -7.92 7.22
N VAL A 123 -2.31 -8.37 6.31
CA VAL A 123 -2.48 -9.80 6.01
C VAL A 123 -1.16 -10.45 5.60
N ASN A 124 -0.42 -9.82 4.69
CA ASN A 124 0.88 -10.33 4.22
C ASN A 124 1.92 -10.38 5.34
N LYS A 125 1.88 -9.42 6.28
CA LYS A 125 2.76 -9.43 7.46
C LYS A 125 2.43 -10.59 8.40
N PHE A 126 1.15 -10.87 8.63
CA PHE A 126 0.74 -12.01 9.45
C PHE A 126 1.11 -13.34 8.79
N VAL A 127 0.81 -13.54 7.50
CA VAL A 127 1.10 -14.78 6.77
C VAL A 127 2.60 -15.07 6.71
N ASN A 128 3.45 -14.08 6.40
CA ASN A 128 4.91 -14.29 6.37
C ASN A 128 5.54 -14.33 7.77
N GLY A 129 4.89 -13.76 8.78
CA GLY A 129 5.33 -13.87 10.18
C GLY A 129 5.30 -15.31 10.70
N TYR A 130 4.35 -16.14 10.24
CA TYR A 130 4.29 -17.56 10.60
C TYR A 130 5.41 -18.40 9.98
N ARG A 131 6.02 -17.95 8.87
CA ARG A 131 7.14 -18.68 8.22
C ARG A 131 8.48 -18.57 8.95
N VAL A 132 8.59 -17.75 9.99
CA VAL A 132 9.83 -17.58 10.78
C VAL A 132 9.90 -18.55 11.96
N PHE A 133 8.84 -19.31 12.23
CA PHE A 133 8.76 -20.26 13.37
C PHE A 133 8.77 -21.75 12.97
N VAL A 134 9.20 -22.11 11.76
CA VAL A 134 9.41 -23.51 11.33
C VAL A 134 10.85 -23.71 10.88
#